data_AF-A0A1X0N0S5-F1
#
_entry.id   AF-A0A1X0N0S5-F1
#
_cell.length_a   1.000
_cell.length_b   1.000
_cell.length_c   1.000
_cell.angle_alpha   90.00
_cell.angle_beta   90.00
_cell.angle_gamma   90.00
#
_symmetry.space_group_name_H-M   'P 1'
#
loop_
_entity.id
_entity.type
_entity.pdbx_description
1 polymer ?
#
loop_
_entity_poly.entity_id
_entity_poly.type
_entity_poly.pdbx_seq_one_letter_code
_entity_poly.pdbx_strand_id
1 'polypeptide(L)'
;MPEDQYERLPVAGDTENESGTEVFYLAPRPVPTGVAAFSSRSLHQYANDVYLDFGLSAATIEFAVRCSIGSVMSIVIFFMLTSIGLGINDHINLGRPIFEIFLTLLLPNPYFRGIVGGLALMYLCCFVHAVYPHSKIPPTRFNRQRREVAYVASRGE
;
A
#
# COMPACT_ATOMS: atom_id res chain seq x y z
N MET A 1 -2.44 19.50 -41.51
CA MET A 1 -1.79 19.62 -40.19
C MET A 1 -2.28 18.43 -39.37
N PRO A 2 -1.44 17.72 -38.61
CA PRO A 2 -1.94 16.65 -37.75
C PRO A 2 -2.90 17.29 -36.74
N GLU A 3 -4.14 16.79 -36.66
CA GLU A 3 -5.10 17.23 -35.64
C GLU A 3 -4.51 16.98 -34.27
N ASP A 4 -4.65 17.95 -33.36
CA ASP A 4 -4.24 17.78 -31.98
C ASP A 4 -5.12 16.70 -31.34
N GLN A 5 -4.51 15.59 -30.92
CA GLN A 5 -5.24 14.43 -30.40
C GLN A 5 -6.09 14.78 -29.16
N TYR A 6 -5.76 15.87 -28.48
CA TYR A 6 -6.46 16.37 -27.29
C TYR A 6 -7.70 17.23 -27.63
N GLU A 7 -7.90 17.61 -28.88
CA GLU A 7 -9.10 18.35 -29.32
C GLU A 7 -10.28 17.43 -29.67
N ARG A 8 -10.05 16.12 -29.75
CA ARG A 8 -11.07 15.10 -30.07
C ARG A 8 -11.24 14.09 -28.94
N LEU A 9 -12.41 13.44 -28.90
CA LEU A 9 -12.65 12.34 -27.96
C LEU A 9 -11.85 11.09 -28.40
N PRO A 10 -11.26 10.33 -27.46
CA PRO A 10 -10.48 9.14 -27.79
C PRO A 10 -11.36 8.06 -28.44
N VAL A 11 -10.85 7.50 -29.53
CA VAL A 11 -11.54 6.47 -30.33
C VAL A 11 -10.87 5.12 -30.10
N ALA A 12 -11.65 4.05 -30.22
CA ALA A 12 -11.11 2.70 -30.17
C ALA A 12 -10.01 2.48 -31.21
N GLY A 13 -8.87 1.97 -30.77
CA GLY A 13 -7.65 1.84 -31.56
C GLY A 13 -6.65 2.98 -31.35
N ASP A 14 -7.03 4.05 -30.64
CA ASP A 14 -6.08 5.08 -30.23
C ASP A 14 -5.10 4.54 -29.17
N THR A 15 -3.89 5.09 -29.16
CA THR A 15 -2.84 4.79 -28.18
C THR A 15 -2.27 6.07 -27.64
N GLU A 16 -2.26 6.21 -26.33
CA GLU A 16 -1.61 7.32 -25.64
C GLU A 16 -0.43 6.81 -24.83
N ASN A 17 0.71 7.49 -24.92
CA ASN A 17 1.88 7.19 -24.11
C ASN A 17 2.06 8.30 -23.08
N GLU A 18 1.56 8.06 -21.87
CA GLU A 18 1.60 9.02 -20.78
C GLU A 18 2.60 8.52 -19.72
N SER A 19 3.70 9.26 -19.56
CA SER A 19 4.66 9.06 -18.46
C SER A 19 5.13 7.61 -18.26
N GLY A 20 5.42 6.90 -19.37
CA GLY A 20 5.91 5.52 -19.35
C GLY A 20 4.81 4.45 -19.25
N THR A 21 3.54 4.85 -19.32
CA THR A 21 2.40 3.94 -19.41
C THR A 21 1.74 4.09 -20.79
N GLU A 22 1.66 2.97 -21.52
CA GLU A 22 0.95 2.92 -22.79
C GLU A 22 -0.52 2.57 -22.54
N VAL A 23 -1.41 3.52 -22.80
CA VAL A 23 -2.86 3.38 -22.70
C VAL A 23 -3.39 3.08 -24.10
N PHE A 24 -3.76 1.82 -24.33
CA PHE A 24 -4.40 1.38 -25.56
C PHE A 24 -5.92 1.39 -25.39
N TYR A 25 -6.62 2.21 -26.18
CA TYR A 25 -8.07 2.34 -26.15
C TYR A 25 -8.71 1.17 -26.91
N LEU A 26 -9.02 0.07 -26.22
CA LEU A 26 -9.84 -1.00 -26.80
C LEU A 26 -11.27 -0.50 -27.00
N ALA A 27 -11.90 -0.78 -28.14
CA ALA A 27 -13.36 -0.78 -28.19
C ALA A 27 -13.85 -1.95 -27.32
N PRO A 28 -14.66 -1.71 -26.29
CA PRO A 28 -15.90 -2.42 -26.24
C PRO A 28 -16.84 -1.64 -27.17
N ARG A 29 -17.50 -2.29 -28.11
CA ARG A 29 -18.94 -2.00 -28.13
C ARG A 29 -19.38 -2.40 -26.72
N PRO A 30 -19.73 -1.46 -25.83
CA PRO A 30 -20.32 -1.86 -24.56
C PRO A 30 -21.45 -2.81 -24.95
N VAL A 31 -21.54 -3.98 -24.30
CA VAL A 31 -22.75 -4.80 -24.36
C VAL A 31 -23.90 -3.80 -24.24
N PRO A 32 -24.89 -3.78 -25.15
CA PRO A 32 -25.88 -2.72 -25.23
C PRO A 32 -26.76 -2.74 -23.98
N THR A 33 -26.24 -2.16 -22.91
CA THR A 33 -26.86 -2.03 -21.59
C THR A 33 -27.51 -0.65 -21.45
N GLY A 34 -27.34 0.22 -22.45
CA GLY A 34 -27.93 1.57 -22.49
C GLY A 34 -27.30 2.56 -21.49
N VAL A 35 -26.22 2.17 -20.79
CA VAL A 35 -25.54 3.02 -19.82
C VAL A 35 -24.33 3.73 -20.43
N ALA A 36 -24.18 5.02 -20.12
CA ALA A 36 -23.06 5.85 -20.58
C ALA A 36 -21.73 5.33 -20.04
N ALA A 37 -20.64 5.58 -20.77
CA ALA A 37 -19.29 5.24 -20.31
C ALA A 37 -18.98 5.98 -18.99
N PHE A 38 -18.52 5.25 -17.98
CA PHE A 38 -18.17 5.79 -16.66
C PHE A 38 -16.70 5.52 -16.33
N SER A 39 -16.07 6.47 -15.64
CA SER A 39 -14.71 6.31 -15.11
C SER A 39 -14.65 5.21 -14.03
N SER A 40 -13.48 4.59 -13.83
CA SER A 40 -13.26 3.61 -12.76
C SER A 40 -13.55 4.17 -11.37
N ARG A 41 -13.32 5.47 -11.15
CA ARG A 41 -13.63 6.17 -9.90
C ARG A 41 -15.14 6.30 -9.68
N SER A 42 -15.90 6.66 -10.72
CA SER A 42 -17.36 6.73 -10.66
C SER A 42 -18.01 5.35 -10.54
N LEU A 43 -17.39 4.30 -11.11
CA LEU A 43 -17.86 2.92 -11.00
C LEU A 43 -17.93 2.48 -9.53
N HIS A 44 -16.89 2.80 -8.74
CA HIS A 44 -16.86 2.45 -7.33
C HIS A 44 -17.96 3.18 -6.54
N GLN A 45 -18.25 4.44 -6.86
CA GLN A 45 -19.31 5.22 -6.23
C GLN A 45 -20.71 4.65 -6.55
N TYR A 46 -21.00 4.40 -7.84
CA TYR A 46 -22.28 3.83 -8.26
C TYR A 46 -22.50 2.41 -7.74
N ALA A 47 -21.45 1.58 -7.71
CA ALA A 47 -21.54 0.24 -7.12
C ALA A 47 -21.85 0.31 -5.61
N ASN A 48 -21.27 1.28 -4.90
CA ASN A 48 -21.45 1.46 -3.45
C ASN A 48 -22.83 2.04 -3.07
N ASP A 49 -23.52 2.69 -4.00
CA ASP A 49 -24.90 3.18 -3.80
C ASP A 49 -25.90 2.02 -3.73
N VAL A 50 -25.69 0.96 -4.51
CA VAL A 50 -26.58 -0.21 -4.59
C VAL A 50 -26.11 -1.34 -3.68
N TYR A 51 -24.81 -1.60 -3.66
CA TYR A 51 -24.19 -2.68 -2.90
C TYR A 51 -23.28 -2.12 -1.82
N LEU A 52 -23.25 -2.72 -0.65
CA LEU A 52 -22.30 -2.41 0.41
C LEU A 52 -21.47 -3.64 0.69
N ASP A 53 -20.16 -3.51 0.51
CA ASP A 53 -19.20 -4.58 0.74
C ASP A 53 -18.75 -4.52 2.22
N PHE A 54 -19.14 -5.51 3.02
CA PHE A 54 -18.60 -5.70 4.36
C PHE A 54 -17.31 -6.54 4.27
N GLY A 55 -16.20 -5.89 4.61
CA GLY A 55 -14.89 -6.50 4.74
C GLY A 55 -14.06 -5.68 5.72
N LEU A 56 -13.00 -6.29 6.25
CA LEU A 56 -11.96 -5.53 6.95
C LEU A 56 -11.48 -4.43 5.99
N SER A 57 -11.67 -3.18 6.40
CA SER A 57 -11.37 -2.03 5.55
C SER A 57 -9.89 -2.06 5.19
N ALA A 58 -9.58 -1.94 3.90
CA ALA A 58 -8.20 -1.77 3.42
C ALA A 58 -7.49 -0.64 4.19
N ALA A 59 -8.23 0.41 4.58
CA ALA A 59 -7.73 1.51 5.39
C ALA A 59 -7.21 1.07 6.78
N THR A 60 -7.85 0.10 7.43
CA THR A 60 -7.42 -0.42 8.74
C THR A 60 -6.11 -1.18 8.62
N ILE A 61 -5.95 -1.97 7.55
CA ILE A 61 -4.72 -2.72 7.28
C ILE A 61 -3.60 -1.75 6.91
N GLU A 62 -3.85 -0.79 6.02
CA GLU A 62 -2.88 0.26 5.67
C GLU A 62 -2.41 1.03 6.90
N PHE A 63 -3.33 1.40 7.79
CA PHE A 63 -2.98 2.07 9.04
C PHE A 63 -2.11 1.19 9.94
N ALA A 64 -2.47 -0.08 10.11
CA ALA A 64 -1.68 -1.03 10.92
C ALA A 64 -0.26 -1.25 10.35
N VAL A 65 -0.12 -1.29 9.01
CA VAL A 65 1.18 -1.36 8.34
C VAL A 65 2.00 -0.10 8.57
N ARG A 66 1.40 1.08 8.43
CA ARG A 66 2.10 2.35 8.69
C ARG A 66 2.55 2.45 10.16
N CYS A 67 1.71 2.02 11.10
CA CYS A 67 2.06 2.00 12.52
C CYS A 67 3.19 1.01 12.84
N SER A 68 3.19 -0.18 12.25
CA SER A 68 4.25 -1.18 12.46
C SER A 68 5.58 -0.79 11.83
N ILE A 69 5.57 -0.23 10.61
CA ILE A 69 6.78 0.33 10.01
C ILE A 69 7.27 1.51 10.86
N GLY A 70 6.37 2.39 11.28
CA GLY A 70 6.67 3.53 12.13
C GLY A 70 7.29 3.13 13.47
N SER A 71 6.81 2.04 14.10
CA SER A 71 7.36 1.57 15.37
C SER A 71 8.78 1.04 15.22
N VAL A 72 9.06 0.23 14.19
CA VAL A 72 10.41 -0.29 13.92
C VAL A 72 11.37 0.84 13.59
N MET A 73 10.96 1.77 12.72
CA MET A 73 11.78 2.93 12.36
C MET A 73 12.03 3.86 13.54
N SER A 74 11.06 4.06 14.42
CA SER A 74 11.23 4.85 15.64
C SER A 74 12.32 4.28 16.55
N ILE A 75 12.35 2.94 16.72
CA ILE A 75 13.40 2.26 17.49
C ILE A 75 14.77 2.48 16.85
N VAL A 76 14.90 2.30 15.53
CA VAL A 76 16.16 2.51 14.82
C VAL A 76 16.63 3.97 14.94
N ILE A 77 15.73 4.93 14.75
CA ILE A 77 16.03 6.37 14.88
C ILE A 77 16.45 6.70 16.31
N PHE A 78 15.80 6.13 17.33
CA PHE A 78 16.18 6.31 18.72
C PHE A 78 17.64 5.87 18.96
N PHE A 79 18.01 4.67 18.53
CA PHE A 79 19.39 4.19 18.64
C PHE A 79 20.38 5.03 17.84
N MET A 80 20.00 5.51 16.65
CA MET A 80 20.82 6.44 15.86
C MET A 80 21.09 7.73 16.64
N LEU A 81 20.05 8.38 17.17
CA LEU A 81 20.18 9.62 17.94
C LEU A 81 20.99 9.42 19.22
N THR A 82 20.75 8.33 19.96
CA THR A 82 21.55 8.01 21.16
C THR A 82 23.02 7.79 20.82
N SER A 83 23.33 7.10 19.73
CA SER A 83 24.72 6.85 19.32
C SER A 83 25.46 8.12 18.91
N ILE A 84 24.77 9.07 18.25
CA ILE A 84 25.34 10.39 17.92
C ILE A 84 25.57 11.20 19.19
N GLY A 85 24.61 11.22 20.12
CA GLY A 85 24.75 11.92 21.40
C GLY A 85 25.93 11.40 22.23
N LEU A 86 26.08 10.06 22.30
CA LEU A 86 27.23 9.42 22.93
C LEU A 86 28.54 9.74 22.20
N GLY A 87 28.54 9.75 20.86
CA GLY A 87 29.69 10.12 20.04
C GLY A 87 30.17 11.55 20.27
N ILE A 88 29.24 12.51 20.41
CA ILE A 88 29.56 13.90 20.74
C ILE A 88 30.17 13.99 22.14
N ASN A 89 29.57 13.31 23.12
CA ASN A 89 30.09 13.30 24.48
C ASN A 89 31.50 12.69 24.55
N ASP A 90 31.75 11.59 23.84
CA ASP A 90 33.05 10.94 23.80
C ASP A 90 34.10 11.79 23.05
N HIS A 91 33.68 12.53 22.02
CA HIS A 91 34.56 13.49 21.34
C HIS A 91 35.03 14.61 22.26
N ILE A 92 34.13 15.16 23.09
CA ILE A 92 34.46 16.23 24.04
C ILE A 92 35.40 15.74 25.14
N ASN A 93 35.19 14.52 25.64
CA ASN A 93 35.93 14.01 26.80
C ASN A 93 37.25 13.31 26.42
N LEU A 94 37.27 12.53 25.34
CA LEU A 94 38.39 11.67 24.94
C LEU A 94 39.02 12.07 23.58
N GLY A 95 38.45 13.03 22.86
CA GLY A 95 38.97 13.47 21.55
C GLY A 95 38.76 12.47 20.41
N ARG A 96 37.94 11.43 20.61
CA ARG A 96 37.66 10.38 19.62
C ARG A 96 36.73 10.87 18.50
N PRO A 97 36.78 10.27 17.31
CA PRO A 97 35.88 10.66 16.22
C PRO A 97 34.41 10.39 16.55
N ILE A 98 33.54 11.37 16.30
CA ILE A 98 32.11 11.37 16.66
C ILE A 98 31.36 10.12 16.12
N PHE A 99 31.74 9.64 14.93
CA PHE A 99 31.07 8.52 14.26
C PHE A 99 31.59 7.14 14.67
N GLU A 100 32.61 7.03 15.52
CA GLU A 100 33.17 5.73 15.92
C GLU A 100 32.15 4.88 16.69
N ILE A 101 31.45 5.51 17.63
CA ILE A 101 30.39 4.87 18.42
C ILE A 101 29.21 4.50 17.52
N PHE A 102 28.87 5.36 16.55
CA PHE A 102 27.82 5.06 15.57
C PHE A 102 28.16 3.79 14.77
N LEU A 103 29.36 3.73 14.20
CA LEU A 103 29.78 2.60 13.36
C LEU A 103 29.90 1.31 14.18
N THR A 104 30.39 1.36 15.41
CA THR A 104 30.56 0.18 16.26
C THR A 104 29.26 -0.33 16.89
N LEU A 105 28.33 0.57 17.22
CA LEU A 105 27.05 0.19 17.81
C LEU A 105 26.04 -0.32 16.77
N LEU A 106 26.06 0.25 15.55
CA LEU A 106 25.03 -0.01 14.54
C LEU A 106 25.44 -1.09 13.54
N LEU A 107 26.71 -1.14 13.12
CA LEU A 107 27.16 -2.09 12.11
C LEU A 107 27.47 -3.46 12.73
N PRO A 108 28.49 -3.68 13.57
CA PRO A 108 28.89 -5.03 13.99
C PRO A 108 28.08 -5.63 15.13
N ASN A 109 27.21 -4.86 15.82
CA ASN A 109 26.55 -5.33 17.04
C ASN A 109 25.49 -6.42 16.76
N PRO A 110 25.70 -7.67 17.20
CA PRO A 110 24.77 -8.76 16.93
C PRO A 110 23.44 -8.61 17.68
N TYR A 111 23.45 -7.98 18.87
CA TYR A 111 22.24 -7.78 19.66
C TYR A 111 21.29 -6.79 18.99
N PHE A 112 21.83 -5.68 18.48
CA PHE A 112 21.04 -4.70 17.75
C PHE A 112 20.41 -5.30 16.49
N ARG A 113 21.21 -6.03 15.69
CA ARG A 113 20.71 -6.76 14.51
C ARG A 113 19.64 -7.79 14.88
N GLY A 114 19.84 -8.53 15.97
CA GLY A 114 18.88 -9.53 16.46
C GLY A 114 17.54 -8.91 16.87
N ILE A 115 17.56 -7.78 17.59
CA ILE A 115 16.34 -7.08 18.02
C ILE A 115 15.60 -6.48 16.82
N VAL A 116 16.29 -5.72 15.97
CA VAL A 116 15.66 -5.07 14.80
C VAL A 116 15.17 -6.12 13.80
N GLY A 117 16.00 -7.13 13.50
CA GLY A 117 15.64 -8.22 12.61
C GLY A 117 14.51 -9.08 13.15
N GLY A 118 14.53 -9.39 14.46
CA GLY A 118 13.47 -10.14 15.12
C GLY A 118 12.13 -9.41 15.11
N LEU A 119 12.13 -8.11 15.42
CA LEU A 119 10.92 -7.28 15.34
C LEU A 119 10.41 -7.17 13.91
N ALA A 120 11.29 -6.92 12.94
CA ALA A 120 10.91 -6.84 11.52
C ALA A 120 10.30 -8.16 11.03
N LEU A 121 10.89 -9.30 11.39
CA LEU A 121 10.38 -10.62 11.02
C LEU A 121 9.03 -10.92 11.70
N MET A 122 8.90 -10.61 12.99
CA MET A 122 7.63 -10.76 13.72
C MET A 122 6.52 -9.95 13.03
N TYR A 123 6.77 -8.67 12.71
CA TYR A 123 5.79 -7.83 12.02
C TYR A 123 5.47 -8.35 10.62
N LEU A 124 6.46 -8.83 9.89
CA LEU A 124 6.26 -9.43 8.57
C LEU A 124 5.39 -10.68 8.65
N CYS A 125 5.63 -11.56 9.63
CA CYS A 125 4.79 -12.73 9.87
C CYS A 125 3.34 -12.34 10.21
N CYS A 126 3.15 -11.38 11.12
CA CYS A 126 1.82 -10.86 11.46
C CYS A 126 1.13 -10.23 10.25
N PHE A 127 1.87 -9.48 9.44
CA PHE A 127 1.34 -8.84 8.23
C PHE A 127 0.90 -9.88 7.19
N VAL A 128 1.74 -10.87 6.88
CA VAL A 128 1.38 -11.94 5.94
C VAL A 128 0.16 -12.71 6.45
N HIS A 129 0.11 -13.03 7.74
CA HIS A 129 -1.03 -13.71 8.34
C HIS A 129 -2.32 -12.86 8.30
N ALA A 130 -2.21 -11.54 8.44
CA ALA A 130 -3.36 -10.64 8.33
C ALA A 130 -3.82 -10.45 6.87
N VAL A 131 -2.89 -10.33 5.92
CA VAL A 131 -3.21 -10.07 4.50
C VAL A 131 -3.64 -11.32 3.74
N TYR A 132 -3.14 -12.50 4.11
CA TYR A 132 -3.46 -13.74 3.41
C TYR A 132 -4.99 -14.01 3.33
N PRO A 133 -5.77 -13.88 4.43
CA PRO A 133 -7.23 -13.96 4.37
C PRO A 133 -7.87 -12.93 3.44
N HIS A 134 -7.36 -11.68 3.40
CA HIS A 134 -7.89 -10.62 2.53
C HIS A 134 -7.71 -10.91 1.05
N SER A 135 -6.61 -11.57 0.70
CA SER A 135 -6.36 -11.96 -0.69
C SER A 135 -7.26 -13.12 -1.15
N LYS A 136 -7.74 -13.95 -0.22
CA LYS A 136 -8.41 -15.23 -0.51
C LYS A 136 -9.92 -15.18 -0.35
N ILE A 137 -10.43 -14.45 0.64
CA ILE A 137 -11.87 -14.43 0.97
C ILE A 137 -12.50 -13.19 0.32
N PRO A 138 -13.43 -13.38 -0.64
CA PRO A 138 -14.15 -12.24 -1.23
C PRO A 138 -14.99 -11.54 -0.15
N PRO A 139 -15.15 -10.20 -0.21
CA PRO A 139 -15.96 -9.47 0.76
C PRO A 139 -17.43 -9.88 0.64
N THR A 140 -18.16 -9.86 1.75
CA THR A 140 -19.61 -10.11 1.74
C THR A 140 -20.33 -8.89 1.19
N ARG A 141 -21.11 -9.08 0.13
CA ARG A 141 -21.81 -7.97 -0.54
C ARG A 141 -23.27 -7.94 -0.14
N PHE A 142 -23.71 -6.83 0.43
CA PHE A 142 -25.11 -6.58 0.79
C PHE A 142 -25.77 -5.70 -0.26
N ASN A 143 -26.92 -6.10 -0.76
CA ASN A 143 -27.75 -5.22 -1.58
C ASN A 143 -28.56 -4.29 -0.66
N ARG A 144 -28.25 -2.99 -0.67
CA ARG A 144 -28.92 -1.97 0.17
C ARG A 144 -30.40 -1.81 -0.16
N GLN A 145 -30.79 -2.00 -1.42
CA GLN A 145 -32.16 -1.80 -1.88
C GLN A 145 -33.06 -2.99 -1.57
N ARG A 146 -32.56 -4.22 -1.75
CA ARG A 146 -33.35 -5.45 -1.57
C ARG A 146 -33.19 -6.11 -0.21
N ARG A 147 -32.23 -5.65 0.62
CA ARG A 147 -31.88 -6.26 1.92
C ARG A 147 -31.49 -7.73 1.80
N GLU A 148 -30.83 -8.08 0.70
CA GLU A 148 -30.33 -9.42 0.39
C GLU A 148 -28.81 -9.45 0.56
N VAL A 149 -28.28 -10.63 0.90
CA VAL A 149 -26.84 -10.85 1.11
C VAL A 149 -26.34 -11.87 0.12
N ALA A 150 -25.33 -11.51 -0.65
CA ALA A 150 -24.62 -12.45 -1.52
C ALA A 150 -23.43 -13.03 -0.77
N TYR A 151 -23.48 -14.33 -0.49
CA TYR A 151 -22.37 -15.09 0.05
C TYR A 151 -21.66 -15.81 -1.09
N VAL A 152 -20.37 -15.54 -1.25
CA VAL A 152 -19.51 -16.28 -2.17
C VAL A 152 -18.53 -17.05 -1.30
N ALA A 153 -18.69 -18.37 -1.27
CA ALA A 153 -17.91 -19.24 -0.37
C ALA A 153 -16.42 -19.32 -0.76
N SER A 154 -16.10 -19.11 -2.03
CA SER A 154 -14.73 -19.16 -2.56
C SER A 154 -14.64 -18.43 -3.90
N ARG A 155 -13.45 -17.90 -4.23
CA ARG A 155 -13.18 -17.25 -5.52
C ARG A 155 -13.11 -18.32 -6.62
N GLY A 156 -14.24 -18.67 -7.24
CA GLY A 156 -14.29 -19.56 -8.42
C GLY A 156 -15.33 -20.68 -8.45
N GLU A 157 -16.34 -20.68 -7.60
CA GLU A 157 -17.54 -21.55 -7.73
C GLU A 157 -18.82 -20.71 -7.69
#